data_AF-E6LJN8-F1
#
_entry.id   AF-E6LJN8-F1
#
_cell.length_a   1.000
_cell.length_b   1.000
_cell.length_c   1.000
_cell.angle_alpha   90.00
_cell.angle_beta   90.00
_cell.angle_gamma   90.00
#
_symmetry.space_group_name_H-M   'P 1'
#
loop_
_entity.id
_entity.type
_entity.pdbx_description
1 polymer ?
#
loop_
_entity_poly.entity_id
_entity_poly.type
_entity_poly.pdbx_seq_one_letter_code
_entity_poly.pdbx_strand_id
1 'polypeptide(L)'
;MNNLGLIILVIMTIFALLFIDLILYGIVMYKSALSLYYPKVNIMENLLFEEGKYKLSDEAVESLRERGEFAMLLDNSGNILWSEDLPKELEKEYTLQDVARFTRYYLNDYQVHTYVVSPGLLVVGYRNKNIWKYTLEYYEDSLLLSIKMTPFLILGNVVLLIIISLGLYRRQIRQREEEGCNGLPESPMIFALP
;
A
#
# COMPACT_ATOMS: atom_id res chain seq x y z
N MET A 1 30.93 16.99 -22.09
CA MET A 1 29.82 16.01 -22.22
C MET A 1 28.86 16.49 -23.32
N ASN A 2 28.64 15.71 -24.37
CA ASN A 2 27.81 16.14 -25.51
C ASN A 2 26.33 16.23 -25.10
N ASN A 3 25.54 17.09 -25.77
CA ASN A 3 24.10 17.26 -25.50
C ASN A 3 23.35 15.92 -25.43
N LEU A 4 23.75 14.96 -26.27
CA LEU A 4 23.21 13.60 -26.28
C LEU A 4 23.43 12.83 -24.96
N GLY A 5 24.62 12.92 -24.36
CA GLY A 5 24.93 12.24 -23.10
C GLY A 5 24.15 12.79 -21.91
N LEU A 6 23.85 14.09 -21.93
CA LEU A 6 23.00 14.73 -20.92
C LEU A 6 21.55 14.23 -21.02
N ILE A 7 21.02 14.16 -22.25
CA ILE A 7 19.66 13.64 -22.51
C ILE A 7 19.55 12.19 -22.03
N ILE A 8 20.53 11.34 -22.35
CA ILE A 8 20.54 9.93 -21.91
C ILE A 8 20.53 9.84 -20.38
N LEU A 9 21.33 10.65 -19.68
CA LEU A 9 21.38 10.64 -18.21
C LEU A 9 20.05 11.08 -17.57
N VAL A 10 19.39 12.09 -18.14
CA VAL A 10 18.06 12.52 -17.68
C VAL A 10 17.03 11.41 -17.88
N ILE A 11 17.04 10.75 -19.04
CA ILE A 11 16.13 9.62 -19.33
C ILE A 11 16.37 8.47 -18.35
N MET A 12 17.63 8.08 -18.10
CA MET A 12 17.95 7.03 -17.11
C MET A 12 17.48 7.41 -15.70
N THR A 13 17.59 8.68 -15.33
CA THR A 13 17.11 9.17 -14.02
C THR A 13 15.59 9.05 -13.91
N ILE A 14 14.84 9.41 -14.96
CA ILE A 14 13.37 9.25 -14.99
C ILE A 14 12.99 7.77 -14.84
N PHE A 15 13.64 6.87 -15.58
CA PHE A 15 13.39 5.43 -15.45
C PHE A 15 13.69 4.91 -14.04
N ALA A 16 14.77 5.37 -13.41
CA ALA A 16 15.09 4.99 -12.04
C ALA A 16 14.02 5.46 -11.04
N LEU A 17 13.49 6.67 -11.18
CA LEU A 17 12.42 7.19 -10.33
C LEU A 17 11.12 6.39 -10.49
N LEU A 18 10.73 6.09 -11.74
CA LEU A 18 9.56 5.25 -12.00
C LEU A 18 9.70 3.85 -11.40
N PHE A 19 10.91 3.28 -11.39
CA PHE A 19 11.17 1.99 -10.77
C PHE A 19 11.03 2.05 -9.24
N ILE A 20 11.49 3.14 -8.61
CA ILE A 20 11.31 3.36 -7.16
C ILE A 20 9.83 3.54 -6.82
N ASP A 21 9.08 4.30 -7.62
CA ASP A 21 7.64 4.47 -7.43
C ASP A 21 6.90 3.13 -7.54
N LEU A 22 7.28 2.28 -8.49
CA LEU A 22 6.72 0.94 -8.64
C LEU A 22 6.95 0.08 -7.39
N ILE A 23 8.15 0.13 -6.81
CA ILE A 23 8.46 -0.59 -5.56
C ILE A 23 7.61 -0.05 -4.41
N LEU A 24 7.48 1.28 -4.29
CA LEU A 24 6.65 1.91 -3.25
C LEU A 24 5.19 1.47 -3.35
N TYR A 25 4.60 1.48 -4.55
CA TYR A 25 3.26 0.95 -4.77
C TYR A 25 3.19 -0.54 -4.41
N GLY A 26 4.18 -1.35 -4.81
CA GLY A 26 4.25 -2.76 -4.45
C GLY A 26 4.21 -2.99 -2.93
N ILE A 27 4.90 -2.17 -2.15
CA ILE A 27 4.91 -2.24 -0.67
C ILE A 27 3.53 -1.90 -0.09
N VAL A 28 2.88 -0.84 -0.58
CA VAL A 28 1.53 -0.44 -0.12
C VAL A 28 0.49 -1.53 -0.42
N MET A 29 0.59 -2.13 -1.61
CA MET A 29 -0.27 -3.24 -2.03
C MET A 29 -0.03 -4.49 -1.16
N TYR A 30 1.23 -4.82 -0.90
CA TYR A 30 1.59 -5.94 -0.02
C TYR A 30 1.05 -5.77 1.39
N LYS A 31 1.17 -4.56 1.97
CA LYS A 31 0.59 -4.26 3.29
C LYS A 31 -0.93 -4.44 3.32
N SER A 32 -1.61 -4.03 2.25
CA SER A 32 -3.07 -4.17 2.12
C SER A 32 -3.50 -5.63 2.00
N ALA A 33 -2.73 -6.46 1.31
CA ALA A 33 -2.97 -7.90 1.25
C ALA A 33 -2.70 -8.58 2.61
N LEU A 34 -1.65 -8.16 3.31
CA LEU A 34 -1.31 -8.68 4.63
C LEU A 34 -2.38 -8.33 5.67
N SER A 35 -2.94 -7.11 5.63
CA SER A 35 -4.01 -6.70 6.54
C SER A 35 -5.30 -7.48 6.33
N LEU A 36 -5.55 -8.05 5.14
CA LEU A 36 -6.68 -8.97 4.92
C LEU A 36 -6.40 -10.38 5.45
N TYR A 37 -5.14 -10.81 5.46
CA TYR A 37 -4.75 -12.13 5.95
C TYR A 37 -4.57 -12.16 7.48
N TYR A 38 -4.13 -11.05 8.07
CA TYR A 38 -3.83 -10.92 9.50
C TYR A 38 -5.03 -11.19 10.43
N PRO A 39 -6.26 -10.70 10.16
CA PRO A 39 -7.45 -10.98 10.97
C PRO A 39 -7.70 -12.48 11.13
N LYS A 40 -7.57 -13.27 10.05
CA LYS A 40 -7.72 -14.73 10.10
C LYS A 40 -6.72 -15.36 11.07
N VAL A 41 -5.44 -15.03 10.91
CA VAL A 41 -4.35 -15.63 11.72
C VAL A 41 -4.51 -15.23 13.17
N ASN A 42 -4.71 -13.94 13.43
CA ASN A 42 -4.86 -13.41 14.79
C ASN A 42 -6.08 -14.04 15.49
N ILE A 43 -7.24 -14.10 14.82
CA ILE A 43 -8.43 -14.72 15.39
C ILE A 43 -8.18 -16.20 15.68
N MET A 44 -7.58 -16.95 14.74
CA MET A 44 -7.35 -18.39 14.93
C MET A 44 -6.36 -18.70 16.06
N GLU A 45 -5.30 -17.91 16.20
CA GLU A 45 -4.28 -18.10 17.26
C GLU A 45 -4.81 -17.71 18.64
N ASN A 46 -5.75 -16.78 18.70
CA ASN A 46 -6.30 -16.24 19.95
C ASN A 46 -7.70 -16.78 20.31
N LEU A 47 -8.29 -17.65 19.48
CA LEU A 47 -9.57 -18.28 19.77
C LEU A 47 -9.35 -19.49 20.67
N LEU A 48 -9.65 -19.32 21.94
CA LEU A 48 -9.57 -20.36 22.96
C LEU A 48 -10.93 -21.06 23.07
N PHE A 49 -10.89 -22.37 23.27
CA PHE A 49 -12.08 -23.15 23.60
C PHE A 49 -12.06 -23.47 25.10
N GLU A 50 -12.81 -22.72 25.87
CA GLU A 50 -12.88 -22.83 27.34
C GLU A 50 -14.34 -23.06 27.76
N GLU A 51 -14.56 -24.02 28.66
CA GLU A 51 -15.89 -24.31 29.25
C GLU A 51 -17.01 -24.58 28.22
N GLY A 52 -16.67 -25.15 27.06
CA GLY A 52 -17.63 -25.47 26.00
C GLY A 52 -18.04 -24.27 25.14
N LYS A 53 -17.37 -23.13 25.29
CA LYS A 53 -17.58 -21.93 24.48
C LYS A 53 -16.26 -21.47 23.86
N TYR A 54 -16.33 -20.90 22.67
CA TYR A 54 -15.18 -20.21 22.10
C TYR A 54 -15.10 -18.81 22.70
N LYS A 55 -13.89 -18.38 23.05
CA LYS A 55 -13.58 -17.05 23.56
C LYS A 55 -12.34 -16.52 22.87
N LEU A 56 -12.40 -15.28 22.41
CA LEU A 56 -11.25 -14.60 21.83
C LEU A 56 -10.50 -13.84 22.94
N SER A 57 -9.17 -13.73 22.83
CA SER A 57 -8.38 -12.91 23.76
C SER A 57 -8.80 -11.44 23.72
N ASP A 58 -8.73 -10.75 24.85
CA ASP A 58 -9.16 -9.35 24.95
C ASP A 58 -8.41 -8.43 23.97
N GLU A 59 -7.12 -8.71 23.74
CA GLU A 59 -6.28 -7.99 22.76
C GLU A 59 -6.80 -8.14 21.32
N ALA A 60 -7.20 -9.34 20.93
CA ALA A 60 -7.73 -9.60 19.60
C ALA A 60 -9.13 -9.00 19.41
N VAL A 61 -9.96 -8.95 20.46
CA VAL A 61 -11.25 -8.25 20.47
C VAL A 61 -11.06 -6.74 20.30
N GLU A 62 -10.13 -6.13 21.04
CA GLU A 62 -9.84 -4.69 20.91
C GLU A 62 -9.35 -4.36 19.50
N SER A 63 -8.48 -5.20 18.93
CA SER A 63 -7.99 -5.05 17.56
C SER A 63 -9.09 -5.13 16.49
N LEU A 64 -10.08 -6.00 16.67
CA LEU A 64 -11.28 -6.09 15.81
C LEU A 64 -12.11 -4.80 15.89
N ARG A 65 -12.32 -4.28 17.10
CA ARG A 65 -13.10 -3.05 17.35
C ARG A 65 -12.45 -1.82 16.75
N GLU A 66 -11.14 -1.65 16.92
CA GLU A 66 -10.38 -0.53 16.35
C GLU A 66 -10.48 -0.49 14.82
N ARG A 67 -10.54 -1.65 14.17
CA ARG A 67 -10.70 -1.77 12.72
C ARG A 67 -12.15 -1.68 12.24
N GLY A 68 -13.13 -1.60 13.14
CA GLY A 68 -14.55 -1.63 12.79
C GLY A 68 -14.98 -2.94 12.11
N GLU A 69 -14.32 -4.03 12.48
CA GLU A 69 -14.55 -5.38 11.97
C GLU A 69 -15.45 -6.17 12.95
N PHE A 70 -16.12 -7.20 12.44
CA PHE A 70 -16.84 -8.21 13.23
C PHE A 70 -16.40 -9.59 12.79
N ALA A 71 -16.55 -10.58 13.66
CA ALA A 71 -16.21 -11.96 13.33
C ALA A 71 -17.28 -12.92 13.84
N MET A 72 -17.49 -14.01 13.11
CA MET A 72 -18.32 -15.12 13.55
C MET A 72 -17.78 -16.45 13.06
N LEU A 73 -17.94 -17.49 13.88
CA LEU A 73 -17.62 -18.87 13.54
C LEU A 73 -18.92 -19.63 13.36
N LEU A 74 -19.11 -20.21 12.18
CA LEU A 74 -20.25 -21.05 11.84
C LEU A 74 -19.88 -22.53 11.93
N ASP A 75 -20.80 -23.37 12.39
CA ASP A 75 -20.68 -24.83 12.26
C ASP A 75 -21.08 -25.29 10.84
N ASN A 76 -20.96 -26.60 10.60
CA ASN A 76 -21.35 -27.20 9.31
C ASN A 76 -22.85 -27.15 9.02
N SER A 77 -23.68 -26.89 10.03
CA SER A 77 -25.13 -26.74 9.90
C SER A 77 -25.54 -25.29 9.61
N GLY A 78 -24.62 -24.34 9.81
CA GLY A 78 -24.85 -22.91 9.67
C GLY A 78 -25.29 -22.20 10.96
N ASN A 79 -25.13 -22.86 12.12
CA ASN A 79 -25.30 -22.23 13.43
C ASN A 79 -24.07 -21.42 13.80
N ILE A 80 -24.28 -20.28 14.47
CA ILE A 80 -23.21 -19.48 15.04
C ILE A 80 -22.67 -20.17 16.30
N LEU A 81 -21.46 -20.71 16.22
CA LEU A 81 -20.72 -21.26 17.36
C LEU A 81 -20.14 -20.15 18.24
N TRP A 82 -19.77 -19.03 17.61
CA TRP A 82 -19.18 -17.87 18.25
C TRP A 82 -19.31 -16.63 17.38
N SER A 83 -19.40 -15.47 18.01
CA SER A 83 -19.44 -14.19 17.32
C SER A 83 -18.92 -13.08 18.22
N GLU A 84 -18.23 -12.12 17.63
CA GLU A 84 -17.76 -10.88 18.27
C GLU A 84 -18.19 -9.68 17.45
N ASP A 85 -18.75 -8.67 18.12
CA ASP A 85 -19.25 -7.41 17.53
C ASP A 85 -20.21 -7.58 16.31
N LEU A 86 -20.86 -8.74 16.22
CA LEU A 86 -21.79 -9.07 15.15
C LEU A 86 -23.00 -8.10 15.16
N PRO A 87 -23.35 -7.46 14.04
CA PRO A 87 -24.57 -6.69 13.92
C PRO A 87 -25.81 -7.55 14.17
N LYS A 88 -26.81 -6.98 14.86
CA LYS A 88 -28.06 -7.70 15.20
C LYS A 88 -28.80 -8.22 13.99
N GLU A 89 -28.68 -7.59 12.81
CA GLU A 89 -29.31 -8.09 11.59
C GLU A 89 -28.69 -9.40 11.08
N LEU A 90 -27.50 -9.76 11.57
CA LEU A 90 -26.74 -10.95 11.22
C LEU A 90 -26.81 -12.04 12.29
N GLU A 91 -27.44 -11.80 13.43
CA GLU A 91 -27.67 -12.80 14.49
C GLU A 91 -28.83 -13.74 14.09
N LYS A 92 -28.55 -14.65 13.15
CA LYS A 92 -29.53 -15.65 12.68
C LYS A 92 -28.84 -16.96 12.32
N GLU A 93 -29.65 -18.00 12.13
CA GLU A 93 -29.19 -19.25 11.56
C GLU A 93 -28.99 -19.10 10.04
N TYR A 94 -27.88 -19.62 9.52
CA TYR A 94 -27.51 -19.50 8.13
C TYR A 94 -27.80 -20.80 7.38
N THR A 95 -28.46 -20.70 6.23
CA THR A 95 -28.62 -21.88 5.37
C THR A 95 -27.37 -22.06 4.51
N LEU A 96 -27.14 -23.27 4.00
CA LEU A 96 -26.10 -23.54 2.98
C LEU A 96 -26.21 -22.58 1.76
N GLN A 97 -27.41 -22.12 1.43
CA GLN A 97 -27.61 -21.14 0.35
C GLN A 97 -27.11 -19.74 0.75
N ASP A 98 -27.30 -19.32 1.99
CA ASP A 98 -26.72 -18.08 2.50
C ASP A 98 -25.20 -18.16 2.54
N VAL A 99 -24.67 -19.33 2.94
CA VAL A 99 -23.23 -19.63 2.90
C VAL A 99 -22.66 -19.52 1.48
N ALA A 100 -23.38 -20.06 0.50
CA ALA A 100 -23.00 -19.93 -0.90
C ALA A 100 -23.10 -18.48 -1.43
N ARG A 101 -23.91 -17.60 -0.81
CA ARG A 101 -24.00 -16.19 -1.23
C ARG A 101 -22.79 -15.38 -0.78
N PHE A 102 -22.27 -15.63 0.41
CA PHE A 102 -21.15 -14.86 0.94
C PHE A 102 -19.76 -15.31 0.49
N THR A 103 -19.63 -16.46 -0.19
CA THR A 103 -18.40 -16.79 -0.94
C THR A 103 -18.12 -15.79 -2.08
N ARG A 104 -19.11 -14.97 -2.46
CA ARG A 104 -18.96 -13.83 -3.37
C ARG A 104 -18.73 -12.50 -2.66
N TYR A 105 -18.15 -12.53 -1.45
CA TYR A 105 -17.67 -11.37 -0.68
C TYR A 105 -18.75 -10.49 -0.04
N TYR A 106 -20.02 -10.92 -0.01
CA TYR A 106 -21.11 -10.13 0.59
C TYR A 106 -22.08 -10.98 1.40
N LEU A 107 -22.36 -10.52 2.62
CA LEU A 107 -23.44 -11.02 3.46
C LEU A 107 -24.41 -9.86 3.75
N ASN A 108 -25.59 -9.90 3.12
CA ASN A 108 -26.48 -8.75 3.02
C ASN A 108 -25.75 -7.53 2.43
N ASP A 109 -25.60 -6.44 3.20
CA ASP A 109 -24.89 -5.21 2.83
C ASP A 109 -23.42 -5.20 3.30
N TYR A 110 -22.97 -6.24 4.00
CA TYR A 110 -21.64 -6.29 4.62
C TYR A 110 -20.64 -7.04 3.76
N GLN A 111 -19.45 -6.47 3.61
CA GLN A 111 -18.33 -7.16 2.97
C GLN A 111 -17.73 -8.16 3.94
N VAL A 112 -17.54 -9.41 3.51
CA VAL A 112 -17.07 -10.49 4.36
C VAL A 112 -16.02 -11.36 3.66
N HIS A 113 -15.03 -11.79 4.43
CA HIS A 113 -14.07 -12.81 4.08
C HIS A 113 -14.38 -14.10 4.81
N THR A 114 -14.30 -15.21 4.09
CA THR A 114 -14.58 -16.54 4.63
C THR A 114 -13.34 -17.42 4.61
N TYR A 115 -13.08 -18.08 5.72
CA TYR A 115 -11.98 -19.00 5.88
C TYR A 115 -12.48 -20.34 6.38
N VAL A 116 -12.18 -21.40 5.63
CA VAL A 116 -12.46 -22.78 6.04
C VAL A 116 -11.49 -23.17 7.15
N VAL A 117 -12.02 -23.55 8.30
CA VAL A 117 -11.26 -23.83 9.53
C VAL A 117 -11.87 -25.06 10.21
N SER A 118 -11.11 -25.84 10.97
CA SER A 118 -11.76 -26.82 11.86
C SER A 118 -12.21 -26.05 13.10
N PRO A 119 -13.50 -26.05 13.50
CA PRO A 119 -14.58 -27.01 13.19
C PRO A 119 -15.63 -26.60 12.14
N GLY A 120 -15.46 -25.49 11.41
CA GLY A 120 -16.44 -25.03 10.42
C GLY A 120 -15.97 -23.87 9.55
N LEU A 121 -16.63 -22.72 9.62
CA LEU A 121 -16.34 -21.57 8.76
C LEU A 121 -16.19 -20.28 9.57
N LEU A 122 -15.00 -19.70 9.54
CA LEU A 122 -14.74 -18.38 10.10
C LEU A 122 -15.14 -17.32 9.07
N VAL A 123 -15.98 -16.39 9.48
CA VAL A 123 -16.41 -15.24 8.68
C VAL A 123 -15.97 -13.97 9.39
N VAL A 124 -15.19 -13.14 8.71
CA VAL A 124 -14.76 -11.82 9.20
C VAL A 124 -15.34 -10.77 8.27
N GLY A 125 -16.04 -9.78 8.82
CA GLY A 125 -16.71 -8.75 8.04
C GLY A 125 -16.43 -7.34 8.53
N TYR A 126 -16.68 -6.37 7.67
CA TYR A 126 -16.50 -4.95 7.97
C TYR A 126 -17.84 -4.27 8.22
N ARG A 127 -17.94 -3.49 9.28
CA ARG A 127 -19.17 -2.77 9.62
C ARG A 127 -19.40 -1.53 8.75
N ASN A 128 -18.31 -0.97 8.21
CA ASN A 128 -18.37 0.24 7.39
C ASN A 128 -18.81 -0.10 5.95
N LYS A 129 -19.86 0.55 5.47
CA LYS A 129 -20.47 0.31 4.14
C LYS A 129 -19.68 0.93 2.98
N ASN A 130 -18.62 1.68 3.24
CA ASN A 130 -17.94 2.53 2.27
C ASN A 130 -16.73 1.89 1.56
N ILE A 131 -16.51 0.58 1.70
CA ILE A 131 -15.41 -0.10 0.99
C ILE A 131 -15.73 -0.15 -0.51
N TRP A 132 -15.12 0.75 -1.29
CA TRP A 132 -15.35 0.89 -2.72
C TRP A 132 -14.76 -0.28 -3.52
N LYS A 133 -15.63 -1.08 -4.17
CA LYS A 133 -15.24 -2.14 -5.09
C LYS A 133 -14.99 -1.60 -6.50
N TYR A 134 -13.73 -1.53 -6.91
CA TYR A 134 -13.35 -1.76 -8.31
C TYR A 134 -12.17 -2.75 -8.37
N THR A 135 -12.52 -4.02 -8.51
CA THR A 135 -11.67 -5.15 -8.98
C THR A 135 -10.50 -5.61 -8.09
N LEU A 136 -10.10 -4.86 -7.06
CA LEU A 136 -9.11 -5.27 -6.07
C LEU A 136 -9.51 -4.74 -4.68
N GLU A 137 -9.55 -5.60 -3.67
CA GLU A 137 -9.95 -5.20 -2.31
C GLU A 137 -8.82 -4.41 -1.65
N TYR A 138 -9.05 -3.12 -1.43
CA TYR A 138 -8.16 -2.25 -0.66
C TYR A 138 -8.93 -1.64 0.51
N TYR A 139 -8.33 -1.67 1.69
CA TYR A 139 -8.80 -0.89 2.82
C TYR A 139 -8.89 0.59 2.42
N GLU A 140 -9.96 1.28 2.82
CA GLU A 140 -10.18 2.71 2.53
C GLU A 140 -8.96 3.55 2.92
N ASP A 141 -8.33 3.23 4.06
CA ASP A 141 -7.12 3.92 4.53
C ASP A 141 -5.93 3.73 3.58
N SER A 142 -5.73 2.52 3.06
CA SER A 142 -4.66 2.24 2.09
C SER A 142 -4.91 2.93 0.75
N LEU A 143 -6.18 3.01 0.32
CA LEU A 143 -6.58 3.68 -0.92
C LEU A 143 -6.44 5.20 -0.79
N LEU A 144 -6.92 5.78 0.30
CA LEU A 144 -6.78 7.20 0.62
C LEU A 144 -5.31 7.57 0.81
N LEU A 145 -4.52 6.72 1.47
CA LEU A 145 -3.08 6.91 1.58
C LEU A 145 -2.43 6.88 0.19
N SER A 146 -2.80 5.94 -0.68
CA SER A 146 -2.28 5.87 -2.04
C SER A 146 -2.60 7.15 -2.82
N ILE A 147 -3.88 7.57 -2.85
CA ILE A 147 -4.33 8.80 -3.52
C ILE A 147 -3.65 10.04 -2.94
N LYS A 148 -3.49 10.10 -1.63
CA LYS A 148 -2.84 11.23 -0.95
C LYS A 148 -1.35 11.25 -1.22
N MET A 149 -0.69 10.10 -1.32
CA MET A 149 0.75 9.98 -1.56
C MET A 149 1.11 10.27 -3.03
N THR A 150 0.26 9.91 -4.00
CA THR A 150 0.50 10.13 -5.43
C THR A 150 0.94 11.57 -5.77
N PRO A 151 0.23 12.64 -5.36
CA PRO A 151 0.65 14.01 -5.69
C PRO A 151 1.97 14.40 -5.01
N PHE A 152 2.23 13.94 -3.78
CA PHE A 152 3.50 14.20 -3.11
C PHE A 152 4.68 13.50 -3.79
N LEU A 153 4.50 12.27 -4.27
CA LEU A 153 5.51 11.54 -5.03
C LEU A 153 5.81 12.23 -6.36
N ILE A 154 4.77 12.63 -7.11
CA ILE A 154 4.93 13.37 -8.35
C ILE A 154 5.67 14.69 -8.11
N LEU A 155 5.26 15.45 -7.08
CA LEU A 155 5.89 16.73 -6.75
C LEU A 155 7.35 16.54 -6.33
N GLY A 156 7.64 15.52 -5.53
CA GLY A 156 9.00 15.15 -5.13
C GLY A 156 9.88 14.81 -6.34
N ASN A 157 9.37 14.01 -7.27
CA ASN A 157 10.07 13.64 -8.50
C ASN A 157 10.35 14.86 -9.38
N VAL A 158 9.38 15.78 -9.53
CA VAL A 158 9.58 17.04 -10.28
C VAL A 158 10.66 17.90 -9.63
N VAL A 159 10.61 18.10 -8.32
CA VAL A 159 11.62 18.87 -7.59
C VAL A 159 13.01 18.23 -7.75
N LEU A 160 13.10 16.90 -7.62
CA LEU A 160 14.36 16.17 -7.77
C LEU A 160 14.95 16.33 -9.18
N LEU A 161 14.11 16.25 -10.22
CA LEU A 161 14.53 16.49 -11.61
C LEU A 161 15.02 17.92 -11.83
N ILE A 162 14.39 18.91 -11.21
CA ILE A 162 14.84 20.31 -11.26
C ILE A 162 16.21 20.45 -10.59
N ILE A 163 16.40 19.85 -9.41
CA ILE A 163 17.69 19.90 -8.69
C ILE A 163 18.79 19.22 -9.50
N ILE A 164 18.54 18.04 -10.05
CA ILE A 164 19.51 17.29 -10.85
C ILE A 164 19.86 18.07 -12.13
N SER A 165 18.87 18.59 -12.85
CA SER A 165 19.10 19.36 -14.08
C SER A 165 19.88 20.65 -13.82
N LEU A 166 19.55 21.40 -12.77
CA LEU A 166 20.30 22.60 -12.37
C LEU A 166 21.73 22.25 -11.93
N GLY A 167 21.92 21.15 -11.18
CA GLY A 167 23.23 20.69 -10.75
C GLY A 167 24.13 20.30 -11.93
N LEU A 168 23.57 19.59 -12.91
CA LEU A 168 24.28 19.22 -14.14
C LEU A 168 24.60 20.45 -14.99
N TYR A 169 23.66 21.40 -15.11
CA TYR A 169 23.87 22.65 -15.83
C TYR A 169 25.00 23.48 -15.21
N ARG A 170 25.01 23.64 -13.87
CA ARG A 170 26.09 24.35 -13.16
C ARG A 170 27.45 23.67 -13.34
N ARG A 171 27.50 22.34 -13.29
CA ARG A 171 28.75 21.58 -13.51
C ARG A 171 29.30 21.82 -14.92
N GLN A 172 28.44 21.92 -15.93
CA GLN A 172 28.89 22.20 -17.29
C GLN A 172 29.43 23.62 -17.46
N ILE A 173 28.80 24.62 -16.84
CA ILE A 173 29.32 25.99 -16.85
C ILE A 173 30.72 26.02 -16.23
N ARG A 174 30.90 25.42 -15.05
CA ARG A 174 32.21 25.38 -14.38
C ARG A 174 33.27 24.68 -15.24
N GLN A 175 32.95 23.57 -15.90
CA GLN A 175 33.89 22.89 -16.81
C GLN A 175 34.29 23.77 -18.00
N ARG A 176 33.36 24.53 -18.58
CA ARG A 176 33.67 25.47 -19.66
C ARG A 176 34.52 26.65 -19.21
N GLU A 177 34.33 27.14 -17.98
CA GLU A 177 35.15 28.19 -17.38
C GLU A 177 36.59 27.71 -17.13
N GLU A 178 36.75 26.49 -16.63
CA GLU A 178 38.06 25.86 -16.41
C GLU A 178 38.79 25.56 -17.73
N GLU A 179 38.08 25.09 -18.76
CA GLU A 179 38.64 24.88 -20.11
C GLU A 179 38.98 26.20 -20.82
N GLY A 180 38.17 27.26 -20.61
CA GLY A 180 38.37 28.58 -21.18
C GLY A 180 39.56 29.36 -20.59
N CYS A 181 39.79 29.24 -19.28
CA CYS A 181 40.97 29.84 -18.64
C CYS A 181 42.28 29.12 -19.01
N ASN A 182 42.25 27.81 -19.25
CA ASN A 182 43.43 27.04 -19.67
C ASN A 182 43.72 27.13 -21.18
N GLY A 183 42.79 27.66 -21.98
CA GLY A 183 42.88 27.73 -23.45
C GLY A 183 43.31 29.08 -24.02
N LEU A 184 43.63 30.09 -23.20
CA LEU A 184 44.16 31.37 -23.68
C LEU A 184 45.62 31.16 -24.14
N PRO A 185 45.97 31.37 -25.43
CA PRO A 185 47.37 31.42 -25.81
C PRO A 185 47.99 32.66 -25.14
N GLU A 186 49.10 32.47 -24.43
CA GLU A 186 49.95 33.59 -23.98
C GLU A 186 50.20 34.49 -25.20
N SER A 187 49.59 35.67 -25.24
CA SER A 187 49.80 36.60 -26.33
C SER A 187 51.30 36.98 -26.36
N PRO A 188 51.97 36.95 -27.52
CA PRO A 188 53.38 37.28 -27.57
C PRO A 188 53.56 38.75 -27.18
N MET A 189 54.37 38.97 -26.14
CA MET A 189 54.81 40.29 -25.70
C MET A 189 55.54 40.99 -26.86
N ILE A 190 54.87 41.92 -27.55
CA ILE A 190 55.51 42.80 -28.53
C ILE A 190 56.05 44.04 -27.80
N PHE A 191 57.38 44.09 -27.73
CA PHE A 191 58.30 45.24 -27.74
C PHE A 191 57.91 46.57 -27.09
N ALA A 192 58.77 47.03 -26.15
CA ALA A 192 59.34 48.37 -26.20
C ALA A 192 60.72 48.39 -25.53
N LEU A 193 61.78 48.41 -26.35
CA LEU A 193 63.12 48.85 -25.95
C LEU A 193 63.12 50.37 -25.78
N PRO A 194 63.98 50.89 -24.90
CA PRO A 194 64.93 51.92 -25.33
C PRO A 194 66.38 51.45 -25.25
#